data_AF-A0A800AYY2-F1
#
_entry.id   AF-A0A800AYY2-F1
#
_cell.length_a   1.000
_cell.length_b   1.000
_cell.length_c   1.000
_cell.angle_alpha   90.00
_cell.angle_beta   90.00
_cell.angle_gamma   90.00
#
_symmetry.space_group_name_H-M   'P 1'
#
loop_
_entity.id
_entity.type
_entity.pdbx_description
1 polymer ?
#
loop_
_entity_poly.entity_id
_entity_poly.type
_entity_poly.pdbx_seq_one_letter_code
_entity_poly.pdbx_strand_id
1 'polypeptide(L)'
;KNDFNLDFHNKKGEFAVFSYENTNTGEYWSLIANKQIVDTSENSEEYNMFAEISNTYILIPEEKKVDYFLKIENNTHNITTIIKKINAIHRVITSYEINPNDLKSKDLLIF
;
A
#
# COMPACT_ATOMS: atom_id res chain seq x y z
N LYS A 1 9.49 -15.90 -4.56
CA LYS A 1 9.19 -14.48 -4.26
C LYS A 1 8.46 -13.95 -5.47
N ASN A 2 7.14 -13.81 -5.37
CA ASN A 2 6.34 -13.18 -6.43
C ASN A 2 6.03 -11.78 -5.94
N ASP A 3 6.79 -10.81 -6.42
CA ASP A 3 6.46 -9.40 -6.25
C ASP A 3 5.41 -9.07 -7.32
N PHE A 4 4.15 -8.92 -6.93
CA PHE A 4 3.08 -8.45 -7.81
C PHE A 4 3.11 -6.93 -7.80
N ASN A 5 3.66 -6.31 -8.85
CA ASN A 5 3.50 -4.87 -9.05
C ASN A 5 2.10 -4.59 -9.63
N LEU A 6 1.32 -3.73 -8.97
CA LEU A 6 0.08 -3.19 -9.53
C LEU A 6 0.45 -2.18 -10.60
N ASP A 7 0.45 -2.61 -11.86
CA ASP A 7 0.70 -1.75 -13.01
C ASP A 7 -0.58 -1.00 -13.37
N PHE A 8 -0.78 0.17 -12.76
CA PHE A 8 -1.86 1.07 -13.17
C PHE A 8 -1.47 1.64 -14.53
N HIS A 9 -2.11 1.14 -15.60
CA HIS A 9 -1.92 1.38 -17.04
C HIS A 9 -1.96 2.86 -17.52
N ASN A 10 -1.67 3.82 -16.66
CA ASN A 10 -1.72 5.24 -16.93
C ASN A 10 -0.59 5.99 -16.19
N LYS A 11 0.69 5.63 -16.44
CA LYS A 11 1.89 6.40 -16.02
C LYS A 11 1.90 6.88 -14.54
N LYS A 12 1.26 6.15 -13.62
CA LYS A 12 1.03 6.58 -12.23
C LYS A 12 1.58 5.55 -11.24
N GLY A 13 2.86 5.21 -11.39
CA GLY A 13 3.64 4.53 -10.36
C GLY A 13 3.24 3.09 -10.01
N GLU A 14 4.23 2.20 -9.92
CA GLU A 14 4.12 0.89 -9.27
C GLU A 14 4.09 0.99 -7.73
N PHE A 15 2.93 0.77 -7.12
CA PHE A 15 2.83 0.64 -5.67
C PHE A 15 3.29 -0.76 -5.22
N ALA A 16 4.10 -0.83 -4.18
CA ALA A 16 4.55 -2.11 -3.64
C ALA A 16 3.37 -2.87 -3.00
N VAL A 17 3.19 -4.12 -3.44
CA VAL A 17 2.17 -5.04 -2.89
C VAL A 17 2.84 -6.32 -2.44
N PHE A 18 2.50 -6.73 -1.21
CA PHE A 18 2.92 -8.01 -0.64
C PHE A 18 1.69 -8.85 -0.38
N SER A 19 1.66 -10.07 -0.89
CA SER A 19 0.53 -10.97 -0.70
C SER A 19 0.90 -12.25 0.04
N TYR A 20 -0.08 -12.78 0.74
CA TYR A 20 -0.04 -14.08 1.39
C TYR A 20 -1.34 -14.81 1.13
N GLU A 21 -1.25 -16.06 0.69
CA GLU A 21 -2.40 -16.92 0.45
C GLU A 21 -2.28 -18.18 1.31
N ASN A 22 -3.36 -18.52 2.01
CA ASN A 22 -3.51 -19.83 2.64
C ASN A 22 -4.45 -20.68 1.80
N THR A 23 -3.88 -21.55 0.97
CA THR A 23 -4.62 -22.41 0.04
C THR A 23 -5.57 -23.40 0.72
N ASN A 24 -5.40 -23.69 2.01
CA ASN A 24 -6.27 -24.61 2.75
C ASN A 24 -7.55 -23.92 3.23
N THR A 25 -7.46 -22.65 3.61
CA THR A 25 -8.60 -21.87 4.13
C THR A 25 -9.20 -20.93 3.09
N GLY A 26 -8.52 -20.72 1.96
CA GLY A 26 -8.88 -19.72 0.96
C GLY A 26 -8.67 -18.28 1.44
N GLU A 27 -7.91 -18.10 2.53
CA GLU A 27 -7.65 -16.80 3.12
C GLU A 27 -6.57 -16.08 2.32
N TYR A 28 -6.82 -14.82 1.96
CA TYR A 28 -5.92 -14.03 1.13
C TYR A 28 -5.66 -12.66 1.76
N TRP A 29 -4.38 -12.34 1.96
CA TRP A 29 -3.94 -11.13 2.62
C TRP A 29 -3.11 -10.33 1.62
N SER A 30 -3.34 -9.02 1.56
CA SER A 30 -2.57 -8.10 0.73
C SER A 30 -2.21 -6.85 1.51
N LEU A 31 -0.92 -6.54 1.55
CA LEU A 31 -0.38 -5.32 2.14
C LEU A 31 0.11 -4.40 1.02
N ILE A 32 -0.49 -3.22 0.92
CA ILE A 32 -0.32 -2.31 -0.22
C ILE A 32 0.28 -1.00 0.30
N ALA A 33 1.39 -0.57 -0.28
CA ALA A 33 1.98 0.73 0.04
C ALA A 33 1.04 1.85 -0.42
N ASN A 34 0.79 2.84 0.44
CA ASN A 34 -0.01 4.01 0.09
C ASN A 34 0.82 5.09 -0.63
N LYS A 35 2.15 5.04 -0.51
CA LYS A 35 3.06 6.04 -1.08
C LYS A 35 4.08 5.36 -1.98
N GLN A 36 4.38 6.04 -3.07
CA GLN A 36 5.50 5.71 -3.93
C GLN A 36 6.26 6.98 -4.25
N ILE A 37 7.58 6.90 -4.16
CA ILE A 37 8.49 7.97 -4.55
C ILE A 37 9.15 7.53 -5.85
N VAL A 38 9.04 8.35 -6.89
CA VAL A 38 9.67 8.14 -8.19
C VAL A 38 10.72 9.21 -8.38
N ASP A 39 11.96 8.79 -8.56
CA ASP A 39 13.06 9.68 -8.90
C ASP A 39 12.96 10.05 -10.38
N THR A 40 12.72 11.34 -10.66
CA THR A 40 12.53 11.85 -12.03
C THR A 40 13.81 12.41 -12.63
N SER A 41 14.95 12.23 -11.95
CA SER A 41 16.25 12.81 -12.32
C SER A 41 16.85 12.27 -13.63
N GLU A 42 16.29 11.21 -14.22
CA GLU A 42 16.83 10.62 -15.45
C GLU A 42 16.49 11.39 -16.74
N ASN A 43 15.58 12.39 -16.70
CA ASN A 43 15.09 13.09 -17.90
C ASN A 43 15.50 14.57 -18.04
N SER A 44 16.35 15.10 -17.17
CA SER A 44 16.87 16.47 -17.32
C SER A 44 18.33 16.42 -17.78
N GLU A 45 18.58 16.84 -19.02
CA GLU A 45 19.93 17.07 -19.58
C GLU A 45 20.72 18.18 -18.83
N GLU A 46 20.14 18.79 -17.79
CA GLU A 46 20.81 19.74 -16.92
C GLU A 46 21.23 19.06 -15.61
N TYR A 47 22.54 18.89 -15.45
CA TYR A 47 23.21 18.52 -14.19
C TYR A 47 23.01 19.61 -13.13
N ASN A 48 21.81 19.72 -12.57
CA ASN A 48 21.59 20.44 -11.33
C ASN A 48 21.85 19.48 -10.17
N MET A 49 23.03 19.58 -9.54
CA MET A 49 23.40 18.86 -8.31
C MET A 49 22.47 19.10 -7.11
N PHE A 50 21.44 19.94 -7.26
CA PHE A 50 20.45 20.29 -6.24
C PHE A 50 19.00 19.97 -6.66
N ALA A 51 18.78 19.41 -7.85
CA ALA A 51 17.43 19.10 -8.35
C ALA A 51 17.10 17.62 -8.15
N GLU A 52 17.01 17.17 -6.90
CA GLU A 52 16.29 15.93 -6.58
C GLU A 52 14.79 16.21 -6.74
N ILE A 53 14.30 16.15 -7.98
CA ILE A 53 12.87 16.21 -8.27
C ILE A 53 12.32 14.79 -8.08
N SER A 54 12.03 14.44 -6.83
CA SER A 54 11.29 13.22 -6.50
C SER A 54 9.79 13.51 -6.55
N ASN A 55 9.03 12.76 -7.34
CA ASN A 55 7.57 12.84 -7.35
C ASN A 55 6.99 11.79 -6.40
N THR A 56 6.20 12.23 -5.42
CA THR A 56 5.49 11.33 -4.51
C THR A 56 4.06 11.12 -5.00
N TYR A 57 3.72 9.88 -5.33
CA TYR A 57 2.37 9.44 -5.66
C TYR A 57 1.72 8.80 -4.44
N ILE A 58 0.43 9.11 -4.22
CA ILE A 58 -0.35 8.58 -3.10
C ILE A 58 -1.55 7.81 -3.66
N LEU A 59 -1.71 6.56 -3.24
CA LEU A 59 -2.77 5.67 -3.71
C LEU A 59 -4.15 6.12 -3.19
N ILE A 60 -4.24 6.36 -1.89
CA ILE A 60 -5.46 6.79 -1.19
C ILE A 60 -5.19 8.17 -0.54
N PRO A 61 -5.46 9.27 -1.27
CA PRO A 61 -5.18 10.63 -0.79
C PRO A 61 -5.92 11.00 0.50
N GLU A 62 -7.08 10.40 0.75
CA GLU A 62 -7.91 10.61 1.95
C GLU A 62 -7.15 10.24 3.22
N GLU A 63 -6.24 9.27 3.11
CA GLU A 63 -5.48 8.68 4.21
C GLU A 63 -3.97 8.89 4.00
N LYS A 64 -3.56 10.08 3.59
CA LYS A 64 -2.15 10.42 3.28
C LYS A 64 -1.12 10.13 4.39
N LYS A 65 -1.57 9.97 5.64
CA LYS A 65 -0.73 9.64 6.79
C LYS A 65 -0.48 8.13 6.91
N VAL A 66 -1.35 7.32 6.33
CA VAL A 66 -1.21 5.86 6.29
C VAL A 66 -0.08 5.51 5.34
N ASP A 67 0.82 4.64 5.79
CA ASP A 67 1.93 4.14 4.98
C ASP A 67 1.54 2.89 4.19
N TYR A 68 0.71 2.02 4.78
CA TYR A 68 0.25 0.78 4.16
C TYR A 68 -1.21 0.46 4.48
N PHE A 69 -1.91 -0.15 3.53
CA PHE A 69 -3.22 -0.75 3.71
C PHE A 69 -3.13 -2.27 3.76
N LEU A 70 -3.76 -2.88 4.74
CA LEU A 70 -3.91 -4.33 4.82
C LEU A 70 -5.34 -4.71 4.44
N LYS A 71 -5.48 -5.42 3.33
CA LYS A 71 -6.72 -6.05 2.87
C LYS A 71 -6.68 -7.53 3.23
N ILE A 72 -7.76 -8.02 3.84
CA ILE A 72 -7.90 -9.44 4.19
C ILE A 72 -9.21 -9.95 3.60
N GLU A 73 -9.12 -10.94 2.73
CA GLU A 73 -10.24 -11.62 2.09
C GLU A 73 -10.44 -13.00 2.73
N ASN A 74 -11.70 -13.42 2.83
CA ASN A 74 -12.10 -14.65 3.52
C ASN A 74 -11.58 -14.74 4.97
N ASN A 75 -11.46 -13.59 5.63
CA ASN A 75 -11.01 -13.52 7.02
C ASN A 75 -11.99 -14.23 7.97
N THR A 76 -11.50 -15.23 8.70
CA THR A 76 -12.27 -15.89 9.77
C THR A 76 -11.84 -15.42 11.17
N HIS A 77 -10.80 -14.59 11.25
CA HIS A 77 -10.24 -14.09 12.49
C HIS A 77 -10.94 -12.80 12.96
N ASN A 78 -11.01 -12.64 14.28
CA ASN A 78 -11.51 -11.41 14.89
C ASN A 78 -10.57 -10.23 14.61
N ILE A 79 -11.10 -9.16 14.01
CA ILE A 79 -10.35 -7.96 13.59
C ILE A 79 -9.59 -7.33 14.76
N THR A 80 -10.21 -7.21 15.94
CA THR A 80 -9.56 -6.66 17.14
C THR A 80 -8.33 -7.46 17.55
N THR A 81 -8.36 -8.78 17.37
CA THR A 81 -7.20 -9.65 17.63
C THR A 81 -6.08 -9.40 16.62
N ILE A 82 -6.43 -9.23 15.34
CA ILE A 82 -5.47 -8.93 14.28
C ILE A 82 -4.78 -7.59 14.54
N ILE A 83 -5.54 -6.53 14.82
CA ILE A 83 -5.01 -5.20 15.16
C ILE A 83 -4.08 -5.28 16.37
N LYS A 84 -4.48 -6.01 17.43
CA LYS A 84 -3.64 -6.19 18.61
C LYS A 84 -2.31 -6.88 18.29
N LYS A 85 -2.33 -7.90 17.42
CA LYS A 85 -1.11 -8.59 16.97
C LYS A 85 -0.22 -7.69 16.12
N ILE A 86 -0.79 -6.91 15.21
CA ILE A 86 -0.06 -5.96 14.36
C ILE A 86 0.59 -4.86 15.21
N ASN A 87 -0.14 -4.27 16.16
CA ASN A 87 0.39 -3.25 17.07
C ASN A 87 1.45 -3.77 18.03
N ALA A 88 1.60 -5.09 18.20
CA ALA A 88 2.67 -5.69 18.97
C ALA A 88 4.00 -5.79 18.18
N ILE A 89 3.98 -5.56 16.86
CA ILE A 89 5.19 -5.57 16.02
C ILE A 89 5.96 -4.27 16.28
N HIS A 90 7.19 -4.37 16.78
CA HIS A 90 7.99 -3.22 17.22
C HIS A 90 8.17 -2.10 16.17
N ARG A 91 8.17 -2.45 14.87
CA ARG A 91 8.32 -1.48 13.76
C ARG A 91 6.99 -0.87 13.29
N VAL A 92 5.86 -1.30 13.84
CA VAL A 92 4.54 -0.76 13.51
C VAL A 92 4.16 0.26 14.60
N ILE A 93 3.92 1.50 14.19
CA ILE A 93 3.53 2.57 15.12
C ILE A 93 2.07 2.38 15.58
N THR A 94 1.17 2.16 14.62
CA THR A 94 -0.26 1.95 14.88
C THR A 94 -0.93 1.22 13.71
N SER A 95 -2.04 0.56 14.01
CA SER A 95 -2.96 -0.07 13.07
C SER A 95 -4.37 0.10 13.61
N TYR A 96 -5.32 0.32 12.70
CA TYR A 96 -6.72 0.52 13.00
C TYR A 96 -7.57 -0.03 11.85
N GLU A 97 -8.82 -0.34 12.16
CA GLU A 97 -9.80 -0.70 11.15
C GLU A 97 -10.25 0.55 10.41
N ILE A 98 -10.34 0.46 9.09
CA ILE A 98 -10.91 1.49 8.23
C ILE A 98 -12.22 0.96 7.67
N ASN A 99 -13.25 1.81 7.66
CA ASN A 99 -14.48 1.50 6.97
C ASN A 99 -14.30 1.82 5.47
N PRO A 100 -14.40 0.84 4.55
CA PRO A 100 -14.20 1.07 3.13
C PRO A 100 -15.18 2.08 2.52
N ASN A 101 -16.33 2.32 3.16
CA ASN A 101 -17.30 3.31 2.70
C ASN A 101 -16.83 4.76 2.91
N ASP A 102 -15.84 4.98 3.78
CA ASP A 102 -15.29 6.30 4.05
C ASP A 102 -14.22 6.69 3.01
N LEU A 103 -13.76 5.74 2.21
CA LEU A 103 -12.77 5.93 1.15
C LEU A 103 -13.45 6.15 -0.20
N LYS A 104 -13.29 7.34 -0.78
CA LYS A 104 -13.76 7.59 -2.16
C LYS A 104 -12.92 6.85 -3.18
N SER A 105 -11.63 6.68 -2.88
CA SER A 105 -10.67 5.96 -3.71
C SER A 105 -10.65 4.43 -3.47
N LYS A 106 -11.70 3.85 -2.86
CA LYS A 106 -11.75 2.42 -2.50
C LYS A 106 -11.60 1.48 -3.70
N ASP A 107 -11.98 1.92 -4.90
CA ASP A 107 -11.90 1.11 -6.12
C ASP A 107 -10.45 0.79 -6.49
N LEU A 108 -9.48 1.58 -5.99
CA LEU A 108 -8.05 1.32 -6.15
C LEU A 108 -7.53 0.16 -5.28
N LEU A 109 -8.36 -0.34 -4.35
CA LEU A 109 -8.07 -1.50 -3.51
C LEU A 109 -8.77 -2.79 -4.03
N ILE A 110 -9.42 -2.69 -5.19
CA ILE A 110 -10.06 -3.82 -5.88
C ILE A 110 -9.09 -4.32 -6.95
N PHE A 111 -8.51 -5.49 -6.72
CA PHE A 111 -7.59 -6.20 -7.61
C PHE A 111 -7.74 -7.70 -7.35
#